data_AF-A0A9D6SAD8-F1
#
_entry.id   AF-A0A9D6SAD8-F1
#
_cell.length_a   1.000
_cell.length_b   1.000
_cell.length_c   1.000
_cell.angle_alpha   90.00
_cell.angle_beta   90.00
_cell.angle_gamma   90.00
#
_symmetry.space_group_name_H-M   'P 1'
#
loop_
_entity.id
_entity.type
_entity.pdbx_description
1 polymer ?
#
loop_
_entity_poly.entity_id
_entity_poly.type
_entity_poly.pdbx_seq_one_letter_code
_entity_poly.pdbx_strand_id
1 'polypeptide(L)'
;MLPVYLPGKEKDTDLEFFETLFRSIWARIVPILGILNVKTMLEHALEEGRSHHPVLNHVRIREDGVRLVLLKQAVSAKKVSKEEVQEGLRDFLTSLVHLLARLSGDIVSTQVREVIEHARQKRKIKEKLL
;
A
#
# COMPACT_ATOMS: atom_id res chain seq x y z
N MET A 1 20.84 -9.64 1.46
CA MET A 1 20.14 -10.68 0.66
C MET A 1 18.71 -10.77 1.16
N LEU A 2 17.71 -10.57 0.30
CA LEU A 2 16.32 -10.86 0.65
C LEU A 2 16.05 -12.35 0.35
N PRO A 3 15.41 -13.11 1.26
CA PRO A 3 15.17 -14.53 1.03
C PRO A 3 14.09 -14.72 -0.04
N VAL A 4 14.39 -15.59 -1.01
CA VAL A 4 13.42 -16.13 -1.98
C VAL A 4 12.63 -17.22 -1.26
N TYR A 5 11.31 -17.03 -1.12
CA TYR A 5 10.44 -18.01 -0.48
C TYR A 5 10.09 -19.13 -1.46
N LEU A 6 10.48 -20.36 -1.14
CA LEU A 6 10.02 -21.58 -1.81
C LEU A 6 8.75 -22.08 -1.12
N PRO A 7 7.69 -22.44 -1.85
CA PRO A 7 6.42 -22.83 -1.26
C PRO A 7 6.52 -24.24 -0.67
N GLY A 8 6.32 -24.36 0.64
CA GLY A 8 6.32 -25.64 1.35
C GLY A 8 5.24 -25.72 2.43
N LYS A 9 4.24 -26.58 2.15
CA LYS A 9 3.26 -27.23 3.04
C LYS A 9 2.04 -26.42 3.52
N GLU A 10 0.87 -26.96 3.21
CA GLU A 10 -0.49 -26.50 3.51
C GLU A 10 -0.81 -26.39 5.01
N LYS A 11 -0.49 -25.25 5.64
CA LYS A 11 -1.21 -24.72 6.81
C LYS A 11 -1.18 -23.19 6.72
N ASP A 12 -2.35 -22.54 6.61
CA ASP A 12 -2.53 -21.07 6.60
C ASP A 12 -1.70 -20.24 5.57
N THR A 13 -1.31 -20.86 4.46
CA THR A 13 -0.41 -20.31 3.42
C THR A 13 -0.82 -18.93 2.87
N ASP A 14 -2.12 -18.64 2.79
CA ASP A 14 -2.60 -17.41 2.15
C ASP A 14 -2.51 -16.19 3.07
N LEU A 15 -2.78 -16.34 4.37
CA LEU A 15 -2.67 -15.24 5.35
C LEU A 15 -1.22 -14.90 5.65
N GLU A 16 -0.36 -15.91 5.72
CA GLU A 16 1.09 -15.72 5.85
C GLU A 16 1.69 -15.03 4.62
N PHE A 17 1.17 -15.36 3.43
CA PHE A 17 1.51 -14.65 2.20
C PHE A 17 1.16 -13.16 2.31
N PHE A 18 -0.07 -12.81 2.71
CA PHE A 18 -0.45 -11.40 2.88
C PHE A 18 0.38 -10.66 3.94
N GLU A 19 0.63 -11.28 5.10
CA GLU A 19 1.50 -10.67 6.13
C GLU A 19 2.92 -10.40 5.61
N THR A 20 3.48 -11.36 4.87
CA THR A 20 4.80 -11.23 4.26
C THR A 20 4.81 -10.11 3.23
N LEU A 21 3.75 -10.01 2.44
CA LEU A 21 3.62 -9.00 1.39
C LEU A 21 3.48 -7.59 1.99
N PHE A 22 2.61 -7.40 2.98
CA PHE A 22 2.50 -6.11 3.68
C PHE A 22 3.79 -5.71 4.37
N ARG A 23 4.49 -6.66 5.02
CA ARG A 23 5.81 -6.40 5.63
C ARG A 23 6.85 -5.98 4.58
N SER A 24 6.84 -6.63 3.43
CA SER A 24 7.75 -6.34 2.32
C SER A 24 7.48 -4.98 1.69
N ILE A 25 6.20 -4.58 1.57
CA ILE A 25 5.81 -3.25 1.13
C ILE A 25 6.28 -2.22 2.17
N TRP A 26 5.91 -2.40 3.44
CA TRP A 26 6.29 -1.53 4.55
C TRP A 26 7.79 -1.22 4.56
N ALA A 27 8.64 -2.26 4.53
CA ALA A 27 10.09 -2.13 4.55
C ALA A 27 10.66 -1.34 3.36
N ARG A 28 9.95 -1.30 2.23
CA ARG A 28 10.36 -0.56 1.03
C ARG A 28 9.85 0.88 1.01
N ILE A 29 8.63 1.11 1.48
CA ILE A 29 7.99 2.43 1.37
C ILE A 29 8.30 3.36 2.55
N VAL A 30 8.54 2.82 3.75
CA VAL A 30 8.87 3.63 4.94
C VAL A 30 10.13 4.48 4.75
N PRO A 31 11.26 3.97 4.21
CA PRO A 31 12.44 4.79 3.95
C PRO A 31 12.21 5.93 2.96
N ILE A 32 11.21 5.81 2.09
CA ILE A 32 10.93 6.78 1.02
C ILE A 32 9.94 7.86 1.52
N LEU A 33 8.87 7.44 2.17
CA LEU A 33 7.74 8.32 2.53
C LEU A 33 7.74 8.74 4.00
N GLY A 34 8.52 8.07 4.85
CA GLY A 34 8.48 8.24 6.30
C GLY A 34 7.34 7.46 6.95
N ILE A 35 7.56 7.02 8.19
CA ILE A 35 6.66 6.11 8.92
C ILE A 35 5.25 6.68 9.09
N LEU A 36 5.11 7.98 9.36
CA LEU A 36 3.82 8.63 9.58
C LEU A 36 2.96 8.58 8.32
N ASN A 37 3.52 8.96 7.17
CA ASN A 37 2.80 8.97 5.90
C ASN A 37 2.37 7.56 5.49
N VAL A 38 3.27 6.59 5.63
CA VAL A 38 2.95 5.18 5.33
C VAL A 38 1.82 4.66 6.20
N LYS A 39 1.85 4.98 7.50
CA LYS A 39 0.78 4.59 8.42
C LYS A 39 -0.56 5.20 8.02
N THR A 40 -0.59 6.50 7.74
CA THR A 40 -1.81 7.20 7.27
C THR A 40 -2.35 6.59 5.98
N MET A 41 -1.49 6.25 5.01
CA MET A 41 -1.91 5.61 3.75
C MET A 41 -2.51 4.23 3.98
N LEU A 42 -1.88 3.42 4.84
CA LEU A 42 -2.41 2.11 5.21
C LEU A 42 -3.74 2.23 5.94
N GLU A 43 -3.89 3.19 6.85
CA GLU A 43 -5.14 3.43 7.57
C GLU A 43 -6.25 3.84 6.61
N HIS A 44 -5.94 4.71 5.64
CA HIS A 44 -6.90 5.13 4.63
C HIS A 44 -7.32 3.98 3.72
N ALA A 45 -6.37 3.20 3.18
CA ALA A 45 -6.68 2.02 2.37
C ALA A 45 -7.45 0.95 3.14
N LEU A 46 -7.14 0.77 4.43
CA LEU A 46 -7.84 -0.18 5.27
C LEU A 46 -9.29 0.27 5.54
N GLU A 47 -9.50 1.57 5.75
CA GLU A 47 -10.84 2.12 5.95
C GLU A 47 -11.69 2.02 4.68
N GLU A 48 -11.10 2.27 3.52
CA GLU A 48 -11.76 2.03 2.21
C GLU A 48 -12.12 0.56 2.01
N GLY A 49 -11.24 -0.37 2.40
CA GLY A 49 -11.56 -1.80 2.35
C GLY A 49 -12.68 -2.19 3.30
N ARG A 50 -12.73 -1.63 4.51
CA ARG A 50 -13.72 -1.98 5.55
C ARG A 50 -15.16 -1.66 5.16
N SER A 51 -15.39 -0.64 4.33
CA SER A 51 -16.74 -0.30 3.88
C SER A 51 -17.37 -1.40 3.01
N HIS A 52 -16.54 -2.21 2.34
CA HIS A 52 -16.96 -3.32 1.49
C HIS A 52 -16.76 -4.68 2.16
N HIS A 53 -15.76 -4.79 3.06
CA HIS A 53 -15.34 -6.04 3.68
C HIS A 53 -15.26 -5.91 5.21
N PRO A 54 -16.36 -6.14 5.95
CA PRO A 54 -16.40 -6.01 7.42
C PRO A 54 -15.38 -6.89 8.15
N VAL A 55 -14.91 -7.97 7.51
CA VAL A 55 -13.87 -8.85 8.03
C VAL A 55 -12.55 -8.10 8.31
N LEU A 56 -12.27 -7.02 7.59
CA LEU A 56 -11.10 -6.15 7.78
C LEU A 56 -11.12 -5.35 9.08
N ASN A 57 -12.22 -5.36 9.84
CA ASN A 57 -12.26 -4.80 11.19
C ASN A 57 -11.30 -5.51 12.17
N HIS A 58 -10.89 -6.73 11.83
CA HIS A 58 -9.89 -7.51 12.58
C HIS A 58 -8.44 -7.17 12.18
N VAL A 59 -8.22 -6.32 11.17
CA VAL A 59 -6.88 -5.88 10.79
C VAL A 59 -6.46 -4.68 11.64
N ARG A 60 -5.20 -4.69 12.06
CA ARG A 60 -4.60 -3.60 12.85
C ARG A 60 -3.33 -3.11 12.17
N ILE A 61 -3.12 -1.79 12.21
CA ILE A 61 -1.90 -1.14 11.76
C ILE A 61 -1.14 -0.69 13.01
N ARG A 62 0.14 -1.04 13.08
CA ARG A 62 1.05 -0.74 14.18
C ARG A 62 2.31 -0.06 13.62
N GLU A 63 3.23 0.30 14.51
CA GLU A 63 4.51 0.95 14.16
C GLU A 63 5.43 0.09 13.28
N ASP A 64 5.14 -1.21 13.16
CA ASP A 64 5.87 -2.17 12.34
C ASP A 64 5.04 -2.72 11.17
N GLY A 65 3.93 -2.05 10.86
CA GLY A 65 3.07 -2.33 9.71
C GLY A 65 1.76 -3.04 10.05
N VAL A 66 1.32 -3.90 9.14
CA VAL A 66 0.01 -4.56 9.21
C VAL A 66 0.11 -5.84 10.06
N ARG A 67 -0.87 -6.05 10.93
CA ARG A 67 -1.00 -7.22 11.81
C ARG A 67 -2.33 -7.92 11.54
N LEU A 68 -2.26 -9.22 11.23
CA LEU A 68 -3.44 -10.05 10.93
C LEU A 68 -3.78 -11.03 12.06
N VAL A 69 -3.24 -10.86 13.27
CA VAL A 69 -3.42 -11.79 14.39
C VAL A 69 -4.90 -12.00 14.75
N LEU A 70 -5.68 -10.93 14.87
CA LEU A 70 -7.11 -11.04 15.20
C LEU A 70 -7.91 -11.65 14.03
N LEU A 71 -7.48 -11.40 12.79
CA LEU A 71 -8.07 -11.97 11.59
C LEU A 71 -7.85 -13.49 11.55
N LYS A 72 -6.62 -13.95 11.84
CA LYS A 72 -6.29 -15.37 11.99
C LYS A 72 -7.16 -16.03 13.06
N GLN A 73 -7.30 -15.41 14.23
CA GLN A 73 -8.17 -15.91 15.30
C GLN A 73 -9.64 -16.02 14.87
N ALA A 74 -10.16 -15.04 14.12
CA ALA A 74 -11.53 -15.05 13.62
C ALA A 74 -11.76 -16.18 12.60
N VAL A 75 -10.79 -16.45 11.73
CA VAL A 75 -10.81 -17.58 10.79
C VAL A 75 -10.74 -18.92 11.53
N SER A 76 -9.79 -19.08 12.48
CA SER A 76 -9.68 -20.32 13.27
C SER A 76 -10.94 -20.61 14.07
N ALA A 77 -11.62 -19.57 14.56
CA ALA A 77 -12.90 -19.66 15.25
C ALA A 77 -14.11 -19.84 14.31
N LYS A 78 -13.89 -19.95 12.98
CA LYS A 78 -14.93 -20.05 11.94
C LYS A 78 -15.97 -18.91 12.00
N LYS A 79 -15.56 -17.73 12.48
CA LYS A 79 -16.42 -16.54 12.56
C LYS A 79 -16.54 -15.80 11.23
N VAL A 80 -15.59 -16.03 10.33
CA VAL A 80 -15.49 -15.43 9.00
C VAL A 80 -14.95 -16.48 8.04
N SER A 81 -15.42 -16.46 6.79
CA SER A 81 -14.95 -17.38 5.75
C SER A 81 -13.52 -17.03 5.34
N LYS A 82 -12.75 -18.05 4.94
CA LYS A 82 -11.39 -17.86 4.42
C LYS A 82 -11.40 -17.07 3.12
N GLU A 83 -12.41 -17.31 2.28
CA GLU A 83 -12.61 -16.63 1.00
C GLU A 83 -12.90 -15.13 1.23
N GLU A 84 -13.81 -14.79 2.14
CA GLU A 84 -14.12 -13.39 2.50
C GLU A 84 -12.87 -12.65 2.99
N VAL A 85 -12.04 -13.33 3.79
CA VAL A 85 -10.77 -12.79 4.29
C VAL A 85 -9.79 -12.53 3.16
N GLN A 86 -9.64 -13.47 2.23
CA GLN A 86 -8.73 -13.32 1.09
C GLN A 86 -9.17 -12.18 0.18
N GLU A 87 -10.46 -12.08 -0.11
CA GLU A 87 -11.03 -11.01 -0.94
C GLU A 87 -10.79 -9.65 -0.28
N GLY A 88 -11.15 -9.50 1.00
CA GLY A 88 -10.90 -8.26 1.73
C GLY A 88 -9.42 -7.85 1.78
N LEU A 89 -8.50 -8.81 1.96
CA LEU A 89 -7.06 -8.50 1.95
C LEU A 89 -6.53 -8.14 0.56
N ARG A 90 -7.07 -8.72 -0.51
CA ARG A 90 -6.75 -8.32 -1.90
C ARG A 90 -7.22 -6.91 -2.19
N ASP A 91 -8.42 -6.57 -1.76
CA ASP A 91 -8.97 -5.23 -1.98
C ASP A 91 -8.21 -4.19 -1.16
N PHE A 92 -7.89 -4.49 0.11
CA PHE A 92 -7.02 -3.63 0.92
C PHE A 92 -5.66 -3.39 0.25
N LEU A 93 -5.03 -4.45 -0.26
CA LEU A 93 -3.76 -4.33 -0.98
C LEU A 93 -3.91 -3.50 -2.26
N THR A 94 -4.99 -3.70 -3.00
CA THR A 94 -5.28 -2.98 -4.25
C THR A 94 -5.47 -1.49 -3.98
N SER A 95 -6.24 -1.12 -2.95
CA SER A 95 -6.38 0.27 -2.50
C SER A 95 -5.03 0.88 -2.13
N LEU A 96 -4.18 0.15 -1.38
CA LEU A 96 -2.84 0.63 -1.05
C LEU A 96 -1.99 0.90 -2.30
N VAL A 97 -2.01 -0.02 -3.28
CA VAL A 97 -1.28 0.13 -4.54
C VAL A 97 -1.82 1.32 -5.34
N HIS A 98 -3.13 1.52 -5.38
CA HIS A 98 -3.73 2.70 -6.02
C HIS A 98 -3.30 4.01 -5.35
N LEU A 99 -3.25 4.06 -4.01
CA LEU A 99 -2.76 5.25 -3.30
C LEU A 99 -1.28 5.53 -3.61
N LEU A 100 -0.44 4.49 -3.66
CA LEU A 100 0.97 4.63 -4.04
C LEU A 100 1.12 5.10 -5.50
N ALA A 101 0.31 4.56 -6.41
CA ALA A 101 0.31 4.96 -7.82
C ALA A 101 -0.11 6.42 -7.98
N ARG A 102 -1.18 6.86 -7.31
CA ARG A 102 -1.63 8.26 -7.33
C ARG A 102 -0.55 9.21 -6.81
N LEU A 103 0.06 8.89 -5.67
CA LEU A 103 1.16 9.67 -5.12
C LEU A 103 2.33 9.79 -6.10
N SER A 104 2.71 8.69 -6.75
CA SER A 104 3.77 8.72 -7.77
C SER A 104 3.38 9.55 -9.00
N GLY A 105 2.11 9.50 -9.42
CA GLY A 105 1.59 10.30 -10.53
C GLY A 105 1.56 11.79 -10.23
N ASP A 106 1.23 12.18 -9.00
CA ASP A 106 1.24 13.57 -8.55
C ASP A 106 2.66 14.14 -8.51
N ILE A 107 3.63 13.34 -8.06
CA ILE A 107 5.05 13.70 -8.07
C ILE A 107 5.53 13.92 -9.50
N VAL A 108 5.27 12.97 -10.41
CA VAL A 108 5.68 13.08 -11.82
C VAL A 108 5.03 14.29 -12.49
N SER A 109 3.73 14.51 -12.25
CA SER A 109 2.99 15.63 -12.83
C SER A 109 3.53 16.99 -12.37
N THR A 110 3.93 17.10 -11.10
CA THR A 110 4.54 18.31 -10.54
C THR A 110 5.89 18.60 -11.22
N GLN A 111 6.75 17.58 -11.33
CA GLN A 111 8.06 17.71 -11.98
C GLN A 111 7.95 18.11 -13.46
N VAL A 112 7.01 17.50 -14.19
CA VAL A 112 6.76 17.86 -15.60
C VAL A 112 6.30 19.31 -15.73
N ARG A 113 5.43 19.79 -14.83
CA ARG A 113 4.97 21.18 -14.83
C ARG A 113 6.12 22.16 -14.63
N GLU A 114 7.03 21.87 -13.70
CA GLU A 114 8.23 22.68 -13.46
C GLU A 114 9.11 22.75 -14.72
N VAL A 115 9.35 21.61 -15.38
CA VAL A 115 10.13 21.55 -16.64
C VAL A 115 9.48 22.39 -17.74
N ILE A 116 8.14 22.29 -17.90
CA ILE A 116 7.39 23.07 -18.89
C ILE A 116 7.52 24.57 -18.60
N GLU A 117 7.38 24.99 -17.34
CA GLU A 117 7.49 26.41 -16.96
C GLU A 117 8.90 26.94 -17.16
N HIS A 118 9.94 26.17 -16.81
CA HIS A 118 11.32 26.54 -17.10
C HIS A 118 11.59 26.68 -18.61
N ALA A 119 11.06 25.78 -19.43
CA ALA A 119 11.18 25.87 -20.88
C ALA A 119 10.48 27.13 -21.44
N ARG A 120 9.29 27.47 -20.92
CA ARG A 120 8.56 28.69 -21.29
C ARG A 120 9.33 29.96 -20.91
N GLN A 121 9.93 30.02 -19.72
CA GLN A 121 10.75 31.15 -19.29
C GLN A 121 11.98 31.35 -20.17
N LYS A 122 12.71 30.27 -20.49
CA LYS A 122 13.87 30.33 -21.40
C LYS A 122 13.50 30.85 -22.78
N ARG A 123 12.35 30.44 -23.32
CA ARG A 123 11.84 30.92 -24.60
C ARG A 123 11.54 32.43 -24.56
N LYS A 124 10.83 32.91 -23.53
CA LYS A 124 10.54 34.34 -23.35
C LYS A 124 11.81 35.20 -23.24
N ILE A 125 12.86 34.69 -22.60
CA ILE A 125 14.15 35.40 -22.50
C ILE A 125 14.81 35.48 -23.89
N LYS A 126 14.79 34.38 -24.65
CA LYS A 126 15.37 34.34 -26.00
C LYS A 126 14.66 35.29 -26.97
N GLU A 127 13.33 35.40 -26.87
CA GLU A 127 12.52 36.32 -27.68
C GLU A 127 12.72 37.81 -27.30
N LYS A 128 13.21 38.11 -26.09
CA LYS A 128 13.54 39.50 -25.67
C LYS A 128 14.96 39.96 -26.03
N LEU A 129 15.82 39.02 -26.45
CA LEU A 129 17.23 39.27 -26.81
C LEU A 129 17.44 39.36 -28.34
N LEU A 130 16.36 39.23 -29.11
CA LEU A 130 16.28 39.42 -30.56
C LEU A 130 15.50 40.70 -30.85
#